data_AF-A0A0D3HB70-F1
#
_entry.id   AF-A0A0D3HB70-F1
#
_cell.length_a   1.000
_cell.length_b   1.000
_cell.length_c   1.000
_cell.angle_alpha   90.00
_cell.angle_beta   90.00
_cell.angle_gamma   90.00
#
_symmetry.space_group_name_H-M   'P 1'
#
loop_
_entity.id
_entity.type
_entity.pdbx_description
1 polymer ?
#
loop_
_entity_poly.entity_id
_entity_poly.type
_entity_poly.pdbx_seq_one_letter_code
_entity_poly.pdbx_strand_id
1 'polypeptide(L)'
;MASVARALLLFAAVVCAAVIAVAAAADGEAAVAIVVGQAKCGECTRKNMKAQDAFKGLQVAIKCRNGDGEYESKAVGDLDGDGTFSTSSTVR
;
A
#
# COMPACT_ATOMS: atom_id res chain seq x y z
N MET A 1 6.53 41.92 34.69
CA MET A 1 7.32 40.68 34.54
C MET A 1 6.43 39.44 34.40
N ALA A 2 5.42 39.24 35.25
CA ALA A 2 4.52 38.07 35.17
C ALA A 2 3.72 37.94 33.86
N SER A 3 3.29 39.05 33.27
CA SER A 3 2.54 39.09 31.99
C SER A 3 3.39 38.68 30.78
N VAL A 4 4.67 39.06 30.77
CA VAL A 4 5.62 38.69 29.71
C VAL A 4 6.01 37.22 29.81
N ALA A 5 6.27 36.72 31.04
CA ALA A 5 6.53 35.31 31.29
C ALA A 5 5.34 34.43 30.88
N ARG A 6 4.11 34.86 31.19
CA ARG A 6 2.89 34.12 30.84
C ARG A 6 2.62 34.10 29.33
N ALA A 7 2.89 35.21 28.64
CA ALA A 7 2.82 35.25 27.17
C ALA A 7 3.85 34.32 26.53
N LEU A 8 5.11 34.34 26.99
CA LEU A 8 6.17 33.46 26.50
C LEU A 8 5.85 31.98 26.70
N LEU A 9 5.26 31.61 27.85
CA LEU A 9 4.84 30.22 28.12
C LEU A 9 3.70 29.77 27.19
N LEU A 10 2.73 30.65 26.90
CA LEU A 10 1.66 30.34 25.96
C LEU A 10 2.17 30.18 24.53
N PHE A 11 3.09 31.06 24.09
CA PHE A 11 3.74 30.92 22.79
C PHE A 11 4.54 29.63 22.69
N ALA A 12 5.33 29.28 23.71
CA ALA A 12 6.08 28.03 23.74
C ALA A 12 5.14 26.80 23.69
N ALA A 13 4.02 26.84 24.41
CA ALA A 13 3.02 25.77 24.39
C ALA A 13 2.39 25.58 23.00
N VAL A 14 2.04 26.68 22.32
CA VAL A 14 1.47 26.64 20.96
C VAL A 14 2.49 26.09 19.96
N VAL A 15 3.74 26.52 20.05
CA VAL A 15 4.81 26.01 19.18
C VAL A 15 5.03 24.51 19.42
N CYS A 16 5.10 24.06 20.67
CA CYS A 16 5.22 22.63 20.99
C CYS A 16 4.03 21.82 20.44
N ALA A 17 2.80 22.31 20.61
CA ALA A 17 1.61 21.64 20.09
C ALA A 17 1.64 21.55 18.55
N ALA A 18 2.08 22.60 17.86
CA ALA A 18 2.24 22.60 16.42
C ALA A 18 3.30 21.59 15.96
N VAL A 19 4.46 21.52 16.63
CA VAL A 19 5.53 20.56 16.29
C VAL A 19 5.08 19.11 16.47
N ILE A 20 4.35 18.81 17.55
CA ILE A 20 3.80 17.46 17.78
C ILE A 20 2.77 17.10 16.70
N ALA A 21 1.91 18.04 16.32
CA ALA A 21 0.91 17.81 15.28
C ALA A 21 1.52 17.55 13.90
N VAL A 22 2.61 18.26 13.53
CA VAL A 22 3.32 18.00 12.27
C VAL A 22 4.03 16.65 12.29
N ALA A 23 4.65 16.28 13.42
CA ALA A 23 5.31 14.98 13.55
C ALA A 23 4.34 13.80 13.41
N ALA A 24 3.12 13.94 13.95
CA ALA A 24 2.06 12.94 13.87
C ALA A 24 1.26 12.94 12.55
N ALA A 25 1.64 13.79 11.59
CA ALA A 25 1.09 13.80 10.22
C ALA A 25 2.14 13.40 9.18
N ALA A 26 3.40 13.20 9.61
CA ALA A 26 4.51 12.82 8.75
C ALA A 26 4.62 11.29 8.59
N ASP A 27 3.67 10.53 9.11
CA ASP A 27 3.61 9.07 9.01
C ASP A 27 3.30 8.67 7.56
N GLY A 28 4.38 8.49 6.80
CA GLY A 28 4.42 7.71 5.57
C GLY A 28 3.75 8.35 4.38
N GLU A 29 4.53 9.09 3.59
CA GLU A 29 4.18 9.38 2.20
C GLU A 29 3.80 8.06 1.52
N ALA A 30 2.56 7.95 1.06
CA ALA A 30 2.02 6.71 0.56
C ALA A 30 2.74 6.37 -0.76
N ALA A 31 3.69 5.45 -0.71
CA ALA A 31 4.52 5.12 -1.86
C ALA A 31 3.70 4.28 -2.85
N VAL A 32 3.65 4.73 -4.10
CA VAL A 32 3.09 3.93 -5.20
C VAL A 32 4.15 2.90 -5.60
N ALA A 33 3.89 1.64 -5.28
CA ALA A 33 4.72 0.51 -5.70
C ALA A 33 4.05 -0.18 -6.89
N ILE A 34 4.86 -0.54 -7.90
CA ILE A 34 4.40 -1.39 -9.00
C ILE A 34 4.76 -2.84 -8.65
N VAL A 35 3.75 -3.71 -8.59
CA VAL A 35 3.93 -5.14 -8.40
C VAL A 35 3.81 -5.83 -9.74
N VAL A 36 4.90 -6.45 -10.18
CA VAL A 36 4.96 -7.24 -11.42
C VAL A 36 5.17 -8.70 -11.05
N GLY A 37 4.41 -9.59 -11.66
CA GLY A 37 4.55 -11.02 -11.43
C GLY A 37 4.08 -11.85 -12.61
N GLN A 38 4.40 -13.15 -12.54
CA GLN A 38 4.01 -14.13 -13.55
C GLN A 38 3.45 -15.38 -12.87
N ALA A 39 2.26 -15.80 -13.28
CA ALA A 39 1.65 -17.06 -12.91
C ALA A 39 2.10 -18.17 -13.89
N LYS A 40 2.30 -19.37 -13.35
CA LYS A 40 2.61 -20.57 -14.14
C LYS A 40 1.54 -21.63 -13.90
N CYS A 41 1.08 -22.23 -14.98
CA CYS A 41 0.18 -23.37 -14.91
C CYS A 41 1.00 -24.67 -14.81
N GLY A 42 0.95 -25.33 -13.65
CA GLY A 42 1.77 -26.52 -13.37
C GLY A 42 1.43 -27.76 -14.23
N GLU A 43 0.17 -27.93 -14.64
CA GLU A 43 -0.28 -29.14 -15.36
C GLU A 43 -0.76 -28.90 -16.80
N CYS A 44 -0.70 -27.67 -17.32
CA CYS A 44 -1.24 -27.34 -18.64
C CYS A 44 -0.63 -28.20 -19.76
N THR A 45 0.70 -28.35 -19.78
CA THR A 45 1.41 -29.16 -20.78
C THR A 45 1.00 -30.63 -20.73
N ARG A 46 0.86 -31.21 -19.54
CA ARG A 46 0.49 -32.63 -19.36
C ARG A 46 -0.93 -32.91 -19.83
N LYS A 47 -1.83 -31.93 -19.73
CA LYS A 47 -3.24 -32.03 -20.11
C LYS A 47 -3.54 -31.51 -21.51
N ASN A 48 -2.52 -31.19 -22.32
CA ASN A 48 -2.67 -30.55 -23.65
C ASN A 48 -3.55 -29.29 -23.62
N MET A 49 -3.51 -28.55 -22.50
CA MET A 49 -4.27 -27.31 -22.30
C MET A 49 -3.37 -26.12 -22.57
N LYS A 50 -3.89 -25.12 -23.30
CA LYS A 50 -3.16 -23.86 -23.48
C LYS A 50 -3.21 -23.07 -22.17
N ALA A 51 -2.05 -22.55 -21.74
CA ALA A 51 -1.97 -21.75 -20.52
C ALA A 51 -2.89 -20.52 -20.55
N GLN A 52 -3.07 -19.92 -21.73
CA GLN A 52 -4.00 -18.81 -21.99
C GLN A 52 -5.44 -19.12 -21.55
N ASP A 53 -5.92 -20.34 -21.84
CA ASP A 53 -7.27 -20.76 -21.45
C ASP A 53 -7.38 -20.98 -19.94
N ALA A 54 -6.26 -21.35 -19.29
CA ALA A 54 -6.20 -21.53 -17.84
C ALA A 54 -6.18 -20.19 -17.08
N PHE A 55 -5.59 -19.15 -17.68
CA PHE A 55 -5.49 -17.82 -17.06
C PHE A 55 -6.71 -16.94 -17.35
N LYS A 56 -7.52 -17.29 -18.35
CA LYS A 56 -8.69 -16.51 -18.75
C LYS A 56 -9.66 -16.31 -17.58
N GLY A 57 -9.86 -15.05 -17.19
CA GLY A 57 -10.78 -14.67 -16.11
C GLY A 57 -10.21 -14.85 -14.70
N LEU A 58 -8.93 -15.22 -14.55
CA LEU A 58 -8.25 -15.20 -13.26
C LEU A 58 -7.75 -13.78 -12.94
N GLN A 59 -7.86 -13.43 -11.66
CA GLN A 59 -7.36 -12.18 -11.10
C GLN A 59 -6.37 -12.44 -9.98
N VAL A 60 -5.45 -11.50 -9.82
CA VAL A 60 -4.56 -11.40 -8.68
C VAL A 60 -5.00 -10.24 -7.79
N ALA A 61 -4.91 -10.45 -6.48
CA ALA A 61 -5.15 -9.40 -5.49
C ALA A 61 -3.89 -9.23 -4.64
N ILE A 62 -3.40 -8.00 -4.56
CA ILE A 62 -2.30 -7.63 -3.67
C ILE A 62 -2.92 -7.16 -2.37
N LYS A 63 -2.65 -7.90 -1.29
CA LYS A 63 -3.09 -7.56 0.06
C LYS A 63 -1.92 -7.18 0.93
N CYS A 64 -2.03 -6.05 1.61
CA CYS A 64 -1.05 -5.58 2.59
C CYS A 64 -1.64 -5.71 3.99
N ARG A 65 -0.79 -6.08 4.95
CA ARG A 65 -1.19 -6.13 6.37
C ARG A 65 -1.13 -4.72 6.95
N ASN A 66 -2.22 -4.26 7.56
CA ASN A 66 -2.28 -2.96 8.22
C ASN A 66 -1.70 -3.01 9.65
N GLY A 67 -1.66 -1.86 10.33
CA GLY A 67 -1.17 -1.75 11.72
C GLY A 67 -1.96 -2.58 12.73
N ASP A 68 -3.24 -2.85 12.45
CA ASP A 68 -4.12 -3.70 13.26
C ASP A 68 -3.90 -5.20 12.99
N GLY A 69 -3.06 -5.53 12.00
CA GLY A 69 -2.72 -6.89 11.64
C GLY A 69 -3.67 -7.55 10.65
N GLU A 70 -4.66 -6.82 10.13
CA GLU A 70 -5.63 -7.25 9.13
C GLU A 70 -5.09 -7.06 7.70
N TYR A 71 -5.53 -7.90 6.77
CA TYR A 71 -5.10 -7.81 5.36
C TYR A 71 -6.12 -7.06 4.51
N GLU A 72 -5.71 -5.93 3.97
CA GLU A 72 -6.53 -5.11 3.08
C GLU A 72 -6.08 -5.26 1.63
N SER A 73 -7.04 -5.34 0.70
CA SER A 73 -6.72 -5.34 -0.73
C SER A 73 -6.33 -3.95 -1.18
N LYS A 74 -5.10 -3.80 -1.64
CA LYS A 74 -4.55 -2.53 -2.14
C LYS A 74 -4.55 -2.44 -3.66
N ALA A 75 -4.49 -3.58 -4.35
CA ALA A 75 -4.64 -3.64 -5.80
C ALA A 75 -5.26 -4.97 -6.25
N VAL A 76 -5.99 -4.92 -7.35
CA VAL A 76 -6.49 -6.10 -8.07
C VAL A 76 -6.13 -5.92 -9.54
N GLY A 77 -5.71 -7.00 -10.20
CA GLY A 77 -5.41 -6.97 -11.63
C GLY A 77 -5.68 -8.31 -12.28
N ASP A 78 -5.98 -8.28 -13.57
CA ASP A 78 -6.16 -9.47 -14.37
C ASP A 78 -4.79 -10.04 -14.81
N LEU A 79 -4.77 -11.35 -15.02
CA LEU A 79 -3.66 -12.03 -15.67
C LEU A 79 -3.83 -11.92 -17.19
N ASP A 80 -2.75 -11.62 -17.90
CA ASP A 80 -2.75 -11.73 -19.35
C ASP A 80 -2.69 -13.20 -19.82
N GLY A 81 -2.70 -13.41 -21.14
CA GLY A 81 -2.66 -14.75 -21.72
C GLY A 81 -1.41 -15.55 -21.39
N ASP A 82 -0.31 -14.88 -21.02
CA ASP A 82 0.95 -15.52 -20.65
C ASP A 82 1.10 -15.62 -19.12
N GLY A 83 0.05 -15.23 -18.37
CA GLY A 83 0.00 -15.24 -16.92
C GLY A 83 0.75 -14.08 -16.28
N THR A 84 1.10 -13.03 -17.01
CA THR A 84 1.78 -11.84 -16.47
C THR A 84 0.77 -10.85 -15.92
N PHE A 85 1.14 -10.13 -14.87
CA PHE A 85 0.37 -9.01 -14.34
C PHE A 85 1.30 -7.87 -13.91
N SER A 86 0.76 -6.65 -13.97
CA SER A 86 1.40 -5.44 -13.45
C SER A 86 0.33 -4.57 -12.81
N THR A 87 0.38 -4.39 -11.50
CA THR A 87 -0.59 -3.59 -10.76
C THR A 87 0.11 -2.52 -9.92
N SER A 88 -0.45 -1.31 -9.91
CA SER A 88 -0.02 -0.26 -8.99
C SER A 88 -0.73 -0.44 -7.65
N SER A 89 0.04 -0.59 -6.58
CA SER A 89 -0.45 -0.70 -5.22
C SER A 89 0.13 0.43 -4.38
N THR A 90 -0.72 1.08 -3.59
CA THR A 90 -0.26 2.03 -2.58
C THR A 90 0.16 1.23 -1.34
N VAL A 91 1.45 1.20 -1.06
CA VAL A 91 1.99 0.56 0.15
C VAL A 91 2.09 1.63 1.23
N ARG A 92 1.34 1.43 2.32
CA ARG A 92 1.49 2.14 3.58
C ARG A 92 1.90 1.15 4.64
#